data_AF-A0A508BPX8-F1
#
_entry.id   AF-A0A508BPX8-F1
#
_cell.length_a   1.000
_cell.length_b   1.000
_cell.length_c   1.000
_cell.angle_alpha   90.00
_cell.angle_beta   90.00
_cell.angle_gamma   90.00
#
_symmetry.space_group_name_H-M   'P 1'
#
loop_
_entity.id
_entity.type
_entity.pdbx_description
1 polymer ?
#
loop_
_entity_poly.entity_id
_entity_poly.type
_entity_poly.pdbx_seq_one_letter_code
_entity_poly.pdbx_strand_id
1 'polypeptide(L)'
;MLNSVKLRTKPSALALASVLALAAGCGQGQPPSASPTSTLSTSTAPALEKVEQPPATPPNASIKENQISPLSSIWYNFETKSFNTTSPSVHPRTLTTITSENSLENTLSVHSTVTPAMIIAREFAGYDAEGLPTKELPPRECVENQHSPCKFTIGMSSTEISLTQRETAVFVTIEVYYNIPKIGLDQPYDIVTYGFNT
;
A
#
# COMPACT_ATOMS: atom_id res chain seq x y z
N MET A 1 -30.83 -27.37 -4.46
CA MET A 1 -29.55 -27.92 -3.98
C MET A 1 -28.73 -26.78 -3.39
N LEU A 2 -28.75 -26.64 -2.06
CA LEU A 2 -27.93 -25.68 -1.31
C LEU A 2 -26.76 -26.47 -0.71
N ASN A 3 -25.53 -26.06 -0.99
CA ASN A 3 -24.35 -26.60 -0.32
C ASN A 3 -23.92 -25.62 0.78
N SER A 4 -24.26 -25.98 2.02
CA SER A 4 -23.81 -25.30 3.24
C SER A 4 -22.43 -25.82 3.62
N VAL A 5 -21.41 -24.96 3.63
CA VAL A 5 -20.13 -25.29 4.26
C VAL A 5 -20.25 -25.02 5.77
N LYS A 6 -20.36 -26.12 6.52
CA LYS A 6 -20.30 -26.16 7.99
C LYS A 6 -18.90 -25.78 8.47
N LEU A 7 -18.72 -24.61 9.09
CA LEU A 7 -17.62 -24.43 10.05
C LEU A 7 -18.03 -25.10 11.37
N ARG A 8 -17.32 -26.16 11.75
CA ARG A 8 -17.53 -26.87 13.01
C ARG A 8 -16.27 -26.76 13.87
N THR A 9 -16.45 -26.15 15.05
CA THR A 9 -15.76 -26.37 16.35
C THR A 9 -14.24 -26.09 16.42
N LYS A 10 -13.62 -25.51 17.46
CA LYS A 10 -13.93 -25.01 18.82
C LYS A 10 -12.67 -24.21 19.24
N PRO A 11 -12.72 -23.30 20.24
CA PRO A 11 -11.53 -22.65 20.76
C PRO A 11 -10.75 -23.62 21.67
N SER A 12 -9.50 -23.90 21.34
CA SER A 12 -8.57 -24.54 22.28
C SER A 12 -8.00 -23.46 23.19
N ALA A 13 -8.51 -23.42 24.42
CA ALA A 13 -7.84 -22.76 25.53
C ALA A 13 -6.65 -23.62 25.97
N LEU A 14 -5.44 -23.06 25.96
CA LEU A 14 -4.21 -23.51 26.66
C LEU A 14 -3.12 -22.49 26.28
N ALA A 15 -2.34 -21.86 27.15
CA ALA A 15 -2.29 -21.77 28.60
C ALA A 15 -1.47 -20.50 28.91
N LEU A 16 -1.81 -19.77 29.97
CA LEU A 16 -0.90 -18.78 30.55
C LEU A 16 0.34 -19.53 31.05
N ALA A 17 1.51 -19.25 30.48
CA ALA A 17 2.78 -19.65 31.05
C ALA A 17 3.53 -18.38 31.48
N SER A 18 3.49 -18.14 32.79
CA SER A 18 4.28 -17.15 33.51
C SER A 18 5.77 -17.43 33.31
N VAL A 19 6.54 -16.47 32.81
CA VAL A 19 8.00 -16.56 32.80
C VAL A 19 8.50 -16.15 34.19
N LEU A 20 8.73 -17.14 35.05
CA LEU A 20 9.66 -16.99 36.18
C LEU A 20 11.08 -17.19 35.63
N ALA A 21 11.92 -16.17 35.78
CA ALA A 21 13.36 -16.29 35.60
C ALA A 21 13.97 -17.05 36.79
N LEU A 22 14.77 -18.08 36.51
CA LEU A 22 15.85 -18.52 37.40
C LEU A 22 17.11 -18.77 36.58
N ALA A 23 18.18 -18.09 36.98
CA ALA A 23 19.54 -18.31 36.53
C ALA A 23 20.18 -19.51 37.24
N ALA A 24 21.00 -20.28 36.52
CA ALA A 24 22.32 -20.81 36.92
C ALA A 24 22.73 -22.02 36.08
N GLY A 25 24.01 -22.10 35.69
CA GLY A 25 24.71 -23.38 35.50
C GLY A 25 25.37 -23.61 34.13
N CYS A 26 26.70 -23.76 34.13
CA CYS A 26 27.59 -24.04 33.00
C CYS A 26 27.52 -25.51 32.49
N GLY A 27 27.87 -25.74 31.22
CA GLY A 27 28.23 -27.06 30.68
C GLY A 27 28.30 -27.15 29.14
N GLN A 28 29.44 -27.61 28.60
CA GLN A 28 29.77 -27.74 27.17
C GLN A 28 29.00 -28.85 26.40
N GLY A 29 28.79 -28.64 25.09
CA GLY A 29 28.46 -29.68 24.09
C GLY A 29 28.14 -29.08 22.70
N GLN A 30 28.83 -29.53 21.64
CA GLN A 30 28.74 -29.06 20.23
C GLN A 30 27.90 -30.06 19.38
N PRO A 31 27.60 -29.77 18.08
CA PRO A 31 26.49 -29.02 17.46
C PRO A 31 25.39 -29.95 16.85
N PRO A 32 24.35 -29.45 16.15
CA PRO A 32 24.47 -29.37 14.69
C PRO A 32 23.82 -28.14 14.04
N SER A 33 24.33 -27.85 12.84
CA SER A 33 23.86 -26.91 11.82
C SER A 33 22.35 -26.68 11.79
N ALA A 34 21.92 -25.41 11.87
CA ALA A 34 20.58 -24.98 11.53
C ALA A 34 20.66 -23.98 10.37
N SER A 35 19.99 -24.33 9.27
CA SER A 35 19.78 -23.52 8.07
C SER A 35 19.25 -22.12 8.40
N PRO A 36 19.57 -21.08 7.61
CA PRO A 36 19.01 -19.76 7.84
C PRO A 36 17.49 -19.82 7.59
N THR A 37 16.71 -19.75 8.66
CA THR A 37 15.28 -19.48 8.56
C THR A 37 15.14 -18.03 8.11
N SER A 38 14.70 -17.84 6.86
CA SER A 38 14.22 -16.54 6.39
C SER A 38 13.23 -15.97 7.40
N THR A 39 13.62 -14.89 8.05
CA THR A 39 12.67 -14.04 8.77
C THR A 39 11.71 -13.49 7.73
N LEU A 40 10.49 -14.02 7.72
CA LEU A 40 9.37 -13.40 7.03
C LEU A 40 9.19 -12.02 7.67
N SER A 41 9.59 -10.96 6.97
CA SER A 41 9.29 -9.60 7.39
C SER A 41 7.78 -9.42 7.35
N THR A 42 7.14 -9.51 8.51
CA THR A 42 5.80 -8.94 8.69
C THR A 42 5.93 -7.45 8.47
N SER A 43 5.60 -7.01 7.25
CA SER A 43 5.38 -5.62 6.91
C SER A 43 4.22 -5.11 7.77
N THR A 44 4.52 -4.50 8.91
CA THR A 44 3.50 -3.84 9.73
C THR A 44 2.98 -2.66 8.93
N ALA A 45 1.70 -2.72 8.53
CA ALA A 45 1.03 -1.59 7.90
C ALA A 45 1.10 -0.39 8.87
N PRO A 46 1.50 0.79 8.41
CA PRO A 46 1.58 1.98 9.26
C PRO A 46 0.20 2.34 9.84
N ALA A 47 0.20 2.82 11.09
CA ALA A 47 -1.02 3.25 11.77
C ALA A 47 -1.47 4.62 11.24
N LEU A 48 -2.73 4.72 10.85
CA LEU A 48 -3.28 5.91 10.18
C LEU A 48 -3.89 6.88 11.20
N GLU A 49 -3.44 8.13 11.18
CA GLU A 49 -3.97 9.19 12.05
C GLU A 49 -5.35 9.68 11.59
N LYS A 50 -6.13 10.23 12.54
CA LYS A 50 -7.50 10.69 12.31
C LYS A 50 -7.50 12.06 11.60
N VAL A 51 -7.34 12.07 10.28
CA VAL A 51 -7.37 13.28 9.43
C VAL A 51 -8.76 13.45 8.78
N GLU A 52 -8.98 14.57 8.10
CA GLU A 52 -10.17 15.10 7.40
C GLU A 52 -11.13 14.08 6.69
N GLN A 53 -12.36 14.51 6.34
CA GLN A 53 -13.35 13.70 5.58
C GLN A 53 -12.80 13.36 4.18
N PRO A 54 -13.02 12.15 3.60
CA PRO A 54 -12.46 11.83 2.30
C PRO A 54 -13.18 12.64 1.20
N PRO A 55 -12.60 12.75 -0.01
CA PRO A 55 -13.27 13.36 -1.15
C PRO A 55 -14.67 12.76 -1.43
N ALA A 56 -15.53 13.48 -2.12
CA ALA A 56 -16.86 12.95 -2.48
C ALA A 56 -16.80 11.83 -3.54
N THR A 57 -15.75 11.82 -4.35
CA THR A 57 -15.51 10.87 -5.43
C THR A 57 -14.02 10.51 -5.50
N PRO A 58 -13.65 9.36 -6.07
CA PRO A 58 -12.25 9.02 -6.30
C PRO A 58 -11.53 10.16 -7.06
N PRO A 59 -10.37 10.65 -6.56
CA PRO A 59 -9.59 11.65 -7.26
C PRO A 59 -9.03 11.13 -8.58
N ASN A 60 -8.71 12.06 -9.48
CA ASN A 60 -7.94 11.79 -10.70
C ASN A 60 -6.48 12.17 -10.49
N ALA A 61 -5.58 11.63 -11.30
CA ALA A 61 -4.18 12.00 -11.25
C ALA A 61 -3.57 12.24 -12.63
N SER A 62 -2.47 12.97 -12.67
CA SER A 62 -1.71 13.22 -13.89
C SER A 62 -0.21 13.15 -13.63
N ILE A 63 0.54 12.65 -14.62
CA ILE A 63 2.00 12.78 -14.67
C ILE A 63 2.33 13.69 -15.82
N LYS A 64 3.07 14.77 -15.53
CA LYS A 64 3.26 15.89 -16.46
C LYS A 64 1.89 16.39 -16.94
N GLU A 65 1.56 16.21 -18.22
CA GLU A 65 0.30 16.61 -18.83
C GLU A 65 -0.64 15.42 -19.11
N ASN A 66 -0.20 14.19 -18.85
CA ASN A 66 -0.96 12.98 -19.15
C ASN A 66 -1.81 12.56 -17.96
N GLN A 67 -3.13 12.57 -18.14
CA GLN A 67 -4.07 12.02 -17.15
C GLN A 67 -3.87 10.51 -17.02
N ILE A 68 -3.93 10.02 -15.78
CA ILE A 68 -3.79 8.62 -15.41
C ILE A 68 -5.08 8.18 -14.74
N SER A 69 -5.68 7.14 -15.30
CA SER A 69 -6.84 6.51 -14.68
C SER A 69 -6.40 5.68 -13.47
N PRO A 70 -7.18 5.65 -12.38
CA PRO A 70 -6.98 4.70 -11.30
C PRO A 70 -6.92 3.26 -11.82
N LEU A 71 -5.96 2.48 -11.33
CA LEU A 71 -5.95 1.02 -11.52
C LEU A 71 -7.07 0.39 -10.72
N SER A 72 -7.25 0.84 -9.49
CA SER A 72 -8.33 0.45 -8.61
C SER A 72 -8.71 1.59 -7.70
N SER A 73 -9.95 1.54 -7.21
CA SER A 73 -10.41 2.41 -6.14
C SER A 73 -11.41 1.67 -5.26
N ILE A 74 -11.40 2.01 -3.97
CA ILE A 74 -12.44 1.64 -3.03
C ILE A 74 -12.93 2.96 -2.45
N TRP A 75 -14.22 3.24 -2.59
CA TRP A 75 -14.80 4.51 -2.22
C TRP A 75 -16.13 4.34 -1.50
N TYR A 76 -16.29 4.94 -0.34
CA TYR A 76 -17.53 4.93 0.40
C TYR A 76 -18.50 5.94 -0.20
N ASN A 77 -19.59 5.42 -0.76
CA ASN A 77 -20.68 6.24 -1.21
C ASN A 77 -21.60 6.56 -0.02
N PHE A 78 -21.62 7.82 0.40
CA PHE A 78 -22.45 8.29 1.52
C PHE A 78 -23.96 8.27 1.22
N GLU A 79 -24.35 8.35 -0.05
CA GLU A 79 -25.77 8.30 -0.45
C GLU A 79 -26.31 6.87 -0.32
N THR A 80 -25.58 5.88 -0.84
CA THR A 80 -25.97 4.47 -0.81
C THR A 80 -25.53 3.75 0.47
N LYS A 81 -24.69 4.40 1.28
CA LYS A 81 -24.07 3.86 2.51
C LYS A 81 -23.30 2.56 2.27
N SER A 82 -22.64 2.45 1.12
CA SER A 82 -21.92 1.25 0.70
C SER A 82 -20.59 1.59 0.02
N PHE A 83 -19.67 0.62 -0.02
CA PHE A 83 -18.42 0.77 -0.73
C PHE A 83 -18.59 0.44 -2.21
N ASN A 84 -18.17 1.37 -3.06
CA ASN A 84 -17.96 1.16 -4.47
C ASN A 84 -16.53 0.70 -4.69
N THR A 85 -16.35 -0.40 -5.41
CA THR A 85 -15.02 -0.91 -5.77
C THR A 85 -14.85 -0.86 -7.28
N THR A 86 -13.81 -0.18 -7.76
CA THR A 86 -13.33 -0.34 -9.12
C THR A 86 -12.08 -1.21 -9.08
N SER A 87 -12.09 -2.28 -9.85
CA SER A 87 -10.94 -3.16 -10.04
C SER A 87 -10.62 -3.20 -11.52
N PRO A 88 -9.35 -3.39 -11.92
CA PRO A 88 -9.01 -3.60 -13.32
C PRO A 88 -9.75 -4.85 -13.79
N SER A 89 -10.54 -4.72 -14.85
CA SER A 89 -11.50 -5.77 -15.21
C SER A 89 -10.83 -7.05 -15.72
N VAL A 90 -9.67 -7.00 -16.39
CA VAL A 90 -8.82 -8.16 -16.72
C VAL A 90 -7.47 -7.64 -17.18
N HIS A 91 -6.40 -7.84 -16.39
CA HIS A 91 -5.04 -7.32 -16.61
C HIS A 91 -4.97 -5.78 -16.73
N PRO A 92 -3.92 -5.09 -16.24
CA PRO A 92 -3.73 -3.68 -16.56
C PRO A 92 -3.36 -3.56 -18.05
N ARG A 93 -4.36 -3.59 -18.95
CA ARG A 93 -4.16 -3.66 -20.41
C ARG A 93 -3.45 -2.43 -20.97
N THR A 94 -3.44 -1.33 -20.24
CA THR A 94 -2.77 -0.08 -20.62
C THR A 94 -2.31 0.65 -19.37
N LEU A 95 -1.02 0.53 -19.06
CA LEU A 95 -0.33 1.40 -18.13
C LEU A 95 0.20 2.60 -18.89
N THR A 96 0.21 3.77 -18.25
CA THR A 96 0.90 4.94 -18.81
C THR A 96 2.40 4.65 -18.82
N THR A 97 3.02 4.72 -20.00
CA THR A 97 4.48 4.61 -20.17
C THR A 97 5.13 5.96 -20.07
N ILE A 98 6.16 6.04 -19.23
CA ILE A 98 6.93 7.26 -19.01
C ILE A 98 8.35 7.02 -19.53
N THR A 99 8.72 7.71 -20.60
CA THR A 99 10.12 7.72 -21.05
C THR A 99 10.97 8.49 -20.04
N SER A 100 11.89 7.76 -19.39
CA SER A 100 12.94 8.30 -18.52
C SER A 100 13.97 9.10 -19.34
N GLU A 101 13.60 10.29 -19.82
CA GLU A 101 14.61 11.25 -20.27
C GLU A 101 15.22 11.93 -19.04
N ASN A 102 16.33 11.36 -18.56
CA ASN A 102 17.29 11.94 -17.62
C ASN A 102 16.80 12.33 -16.21
N SER A 103 15.67 11.82 -15.73
CA SER A 103 15.23 12.04 -14.35
C SER A 103 14.69 10.75 -13.75
N LEU A 104 15.43 10.19 -12.78
CA LEU A 104 14.95 9.15 -11.86
C LEU A 104 13.81 9.67 -10.95
N GLU A 105 13.44 10.95 -11.03
CA GLU A 105 12.33 11.55 -10.28
C GLU A 105 11.07 11.66 -11.16
N ASN A 106 10.00 10.99 -10.73
CA ASN A 106 8.66 11.10 -11.28
C ASN A 106 7.80 11.99 -10.38
N THR A 107 7.12 12.99 -10.96
CA THR A 107 6.15 13.82 -10.24
C THR A 107 4.73 13.49 -10.72
N LEU A 108 3.92 12.99 -9.78
CA LEU A 108 2.49 12.70 -9.94
C LEU A 108 1.68 13.77 -9.22
N SER A 109 0.72 14.37 -9.90
CA SER A 109 -0.24 15.29 -9.28
C SER A 109 -1.57 14.57 -9.08
N VAL A 110 -2.02 14.47 -7.83
CA VAL A 110 -3.33 13.91 -7.45
C VAL A 110 -4.28 15.07 -7.19
N HIS A 111 -5.35 15.17 -7.98
CA HIS A 111 -6.29 16.27 -7.93
C HIS A 111 -7.40 15.98 -6.92
N SER A 112 -7.31 16.62 -5.76
CA SER A 112 -8.21 16.45 -4.62
C SER A 112 -8.20 17.71 -3.77
N THR A 113 -9.37 18.13 -3.27
CA THR A 113 -9.49 19.22 -2.29
C THR A 113 -9.27 18.75 -0.85
N VAL A 114 -9.07 17.45 -0.65
CA VAL A 114 -8.87 16.83 0.66
C VAL A 114 -7.44 16.38 0.77
N THR A 115 -6.84 16.65 1.93
CA THR A 115 -5.50 16.18 2.29
C THR A 115 -5.49 14.65 2.49
N PRO A 116 -4.63 13.89 1.79
CA PRO A 116 -4.46 12.47 2.05
C PRO A 116 -4.00 12.21 3.48
N ALA A 117 -4.53 11.15 4.10
CA ALA A 117 -4.06 10.69 5.40
C ALA A 117 -2.71 9.96 5.29
N MET A 118 -2.46 9.32 4.15
CA MET A 118 -1.22 8.60 3.87
C MET A 118 -1.06 8.38 2.37
N ILE A 119 0.19 8.31 1.93
CA ILE A 119 0.56 8.03 0.56
C ILE A 119 1.67 6.98 0.59
N ILE A 120 1.47 5.87 -0.11
CA ILE A 120 2.45 4.79 -0.19
C ILE A 120 2.88 4.62 -1.65
N ALA A 121 4.19 4.65 -1.89
CA ALA A 121 4.80 4.25 -3.14
C ALA A 121 5.27 2.79 -3.04
N ARG A 122 4.74 1.93 -3.90
CA ARG A 122 5.25 0.56 -4.10
C ARG A 122 5.95 0.48 -5.44
N GLU A 123 7.09 -0.18 -5.44
CA GLU A 123 7.91 -0.35 -6.63
C GLU A 123 8.17 -1.83 -6.84
N PHE A 124 8.22 -2.24 -8.09
CA PHE A 124 8.38 -3.64 -8.46
C PHE A 124 9.52 -3.79 -9.46
N ALA A 125 10.33 -4.82 -9.28
CA ALA A 125 11.53 -5.07 -10.10
C ALA A 125 11.30 -6.12 -11.22
N GLY A 126 10.06 -6.48 -11.50
CA GLY A 126 9.74 -7.38 -12.60
C GLY A 126 8.26 -7.49 -12.90
N TYR A 127 7.96 -8.32 -13.89
CA TYR A 127 6.61 -8.73 -14.26
C TYR A 127 6.58 -10.26 -14.44
N ASP A 128 5.42 -10.88 -14.20
CA ASP A 128 5.20 -12.29 -14.59
C ASP A 128 4.86 -12.41 -16.09
N ALA A 129 4.58 -13.63 -16.53
CA ALA A 129 4.28 -13.93 -17.94
C ALA A 129 2.99 -13.23 -18.42
N GLU A 130 2.13 -12.87 -17.47
CA GLU A 130 0.87 -12.21 -17.66
C GLU A 130 1.01 -10.67 -17.65
N GLY A 131 2.21 -10.15 -17.35
CA GLY A 131 2.46 -8.71 -17.28
C GLY A 131 2.00 -8.09 -15.96
N LEU A 132 1.75 -8.89 -14.93
CA LEU A 132 1.46 -8.40 -13.59
C LEU A 132 2.76 -8.06 -12.85
N PRO A 133 2.78 -6.99 -12.04
CA PRO A 133 3.96 -6.61 -11.28
C PRO A 133 4.39 -7.71 -10.31
N THR A 134 5.69 -8.00 -10.30
CA THR A 134 6.32 -8.98 -9.39
C THR A 134 7.58 -8.42 -8.76
N LYS A 135 8.10 -9.10 -7.74
CA LYS A 135 9.31 -8.68 -7.00
C LYS A 135 9.14 -7.28 -6.41
N GLU A 136 8.15 -7.15 -5.53
CA GLU A 136 7.92 -5.92 -4.78
C GLU A 136 9.18 -5.56 -3.97
N LEU A 137 9.64 -4.32 -4.13
CA LEU A 137 10.68 -3.70 -3.34
C LEU A 137 10.07 -3.14 -2.05
N PRO A 138 10.86 -2.91 -0.98
CA PRO A 138 10.31 -2.36 0.27
C PRO A 138 9.49 -1.09 0.01
N PRO A 139 8.21 -1.03 0.45
CA PRO A 139 7.34 0.11 0.20
C PRO A 139 7.89 1.36 0.87
N ARG A 140 7.60 2.52 0.28
CA ARG A 140 8.01 3.83 0.80
C ARG A 140 6.78 4.64 1.15
N GLU A 141 6.62 4.97 2.41
CA GLU A 141 5.69 5.99 2.83
C GLU A 141 6.21 7.35 2.36
N CYS A 142 5.35 8.11 1.70
CA CYS A 142 5.68 9.45 1.26
C CYS A 142 5.42 10.39 2.43
N VAL A 143 6.42 11.21 2.74
CA VAL A 143 6.35 12.16 3.85
C VAL A 143 6.22 13.57 3.30
N GLU A 144 5.50 14.41 4.03
CA GLU A 144 5.54 15.84 3.81
C GLU A 144 6.99 16.30 4.12
N ASN A 145 7.62 17.09 3.23
CA ASN A 145 8.99 17.66 3.29
C ASN A 145 10.06 17.09 2.34
N GLN A 146 11.07 17.92 2.05
CA GLN A 146 11.95 17.81 0.87
C GLN A 146 13.13 16.81 0.94
N HIS A 147 13.25 16.00 1.99
CA HIS A 147 14.42 15.10 2.18
C HIS A 147 14.05 13.62 2.23
N SER A 148 13.08 13.21 1.41
CA SER A 148 12.69 11.81 1.25
C SER A 148 12.65 11.44 -0.22
N PRO A 149 13.02 10.20 -0.57
CA PRO A 149 12.90 9.72 -1.94
C PRO A 149 11.45 9.46 -2.34
N CYS A 150 10.49 9.44 -1.41
CA CYS A 150 9.10 9.76 -1.70
C CYS A 150 8.65 10.94 -0.82
N LYS A 151 8.31 12.04 -1.45
CA LYS A 151 7.87 13.27 -0.79
C LYS A 151 6.58 13.75 -1.40
N PHE A 152 5.78 14.48 -0.63
CA PHE A 152 4.61 15.16 -1.17
C PHE A 152 4.49 16.59 -0.66
N THR A 153 3.77 17.40 -1.43
CA THR A 153 3.37 18.77 -1.07
C THR A 153 1.88 18.93 -1.31
N ILE A 154 1.17 19.51 -0.34
CA ILE A 154 -0.26 19.78 -0.44
C ILE A 154 -0.45 21.19 -1.01
N GLY A 155 -1.03 21.28 -2.20
CA GLY A 155 -1.56 22.51 -2.76
C GLY A 155 -3.03 22.72 -2.41
N MET A 156 -3.62 23.81 -2.89
CA MET A 156 -5.03 24.13 -2.61
C MET A 156 -6.03 23.15 -3.27
N SER A 157 -5.67 22.56 -4.40
CA SER A 157 -6.55 21.69 -5.21
C SER A 157 -5.90 20.37 -5.62
N SER A 158 -4.61 20.19 -5.32
CA SER A 158 -3.85 19.03 -5.73
C SER A 158 -2.75 18.73 -4.73
N THR A 159 -2.48 17.44 -4.53
CA THR A 159 -1.28 16.96 -3.85
C THR A 159 -0.26 16.57 -4.91
N GLU A 160 0.92 17.14 -4.85
CA GLU A 160 2.04 16.76 -5.70
C GLU A 160 2.90 15.74 -4.98
N ILE A 161 3.12 14.59 -5.61
CA ILE A 161 3.91 13.48 -5.10
C ILE A 161 5.13 13.35 -5.99
N SER A 162 6.31 13.53 -5.41
CA SER A 162 7.58 13.34 -6.11
C SER A 162 8.24 12.08 -5.58
N LEU A 163 8.50 11.15 -6.50
CA LEU A 163 9.13 9.87 -6.21
C LEU A 163 10.44 9.75 -6.99
N THR A 164 11.56 9.68 -6.26
CA THR A 164 12.84 9.24 -6.82
C THR A 164 12.83 7.71 -6.91
N GLN A 165 12.55 7.20 -8.10
CA GLN A 165 12.44 5.79 -8.40
C GLN A 165 13.79 5.09 -8.22
N ARG A 166 13.75 3.85 -7.71
CA ARG A 166 14.93 3.00 -7.65
C ARG A 166 15.29 2.53 -9.06
N GLU A 167 16.58 2.46 -9.38
CA GLU A 167 17.06 2.04 -10.71
C GLU A 167 16.56 0.66 -11.13
N THR A 168 16.28 -0.21 -10.17
CA THR A 168 15.76 -1.57 -10.42
C THR A 168 14.25 -1.63 -10.58
N ALA A 169 13.52 -0.54 -10.30
CA ALA A 169 12.07 -0.51 -10.39
C ALA A 169 11.65 -0.34 -11.85
N VAL A 170 10.76 -1.21 -12.31
CA VAL A 170 10.20 -1.19 -13.67
C VAL A 170 8.69 -0.91 -13.68
N PHE A 171 8.07 -0.93 -12.50
CA PHE A 171 6.67 -0.60 -12.28
C PHE A 171 6.52 0.12 -10.95
N VAL A 172 5.63 1.11 -10.92
CA VAL A 172 5.32 1.86 -9.71
C VAL A 172 3.81 1.89 -9.51
N THR A 173 3.38 1.67 -8.28
CA THR A 173 2.03 2.03 -7.83
C THR A 173 2.09 3.08 -6.73
N ILE A 174 1.25 4.10 -6.85
CA ILE A 174 1.01 5.07 -5.81
C ILE A 174 -0.38 4.80 -5.22
N GLU A 175 -0.41 4.47 -3.94
CA GLU A 175 -1.63 4.26 -3.15
C GLU A 175 -1.88 5.51 -2.31
N VAL A 176 -3.04 6.13 -2.49
CA VAL A 176 -3.45 7.33 -1.75
C VAL A 176 -4.61 6.95 -0.84
N TYR A 177 -4.45 7.20 0.46
CA TYR A 177 -5.40 6.84 1.50
C TYR A 177 -6.06 8.09 2.08
N TYR A 178 -7.38 8.05 2.21
CA TYR A 178 -8.18 9.12 2.85
C TYR A 178 -8.96 8.58 4.04
N ASN A 179 -8.95 9.32 5.15
CA ASN A 179 -9.66 8.94 6.37
C ASN A 179 -11.18 9.05 6.22
N ILE A 180 -11.95 8.11 6.77
CA ILE A 180 -13.41 8.23 6.91
C ILE A 180 -13.80 8.29 8.39
N PRO A 181 -13.91 9.49 8.98
CA PRO A 181 -14.16 9.64 10.42
C PRO A 181 -15.45 9.00 10.94
N LYS A 182 -16.44 8.76 10.06
CA LYS A 182 -17.80 8.34 10.42
C LYS A 182 -18.00 6.82 10.55
N ILE A 183 -17.08 5.99 10.07
CA ILE A 183 -17.32 4.54 9.90
C ILE A 183 -16.50 3.68 10.89
N GLY A 184 -15.59 4.29 11.66
CA GLY A 184 -14.70 3.55 12.57
C GLY A 184 -13.52 2.90 11.84
N LEU A 185 -12.43 2.66 12.57
CA LEU A 185 -11.10 2.37 12.03
C LEU A 185 -10.82 0.87 11.76
N ASP A 186 -11.82 0.00 11.83
CA ASP A 186 -11.60 -1.45 11.84
C ASP A 186 -11.23 -2.04 10.46
N GLN A 187 -11.36 -1.28 9.36
CA GLN A 187 -10.87 -1.61 8.00
C GLN A 187 -10.81 -0.36 7.10
N PRO A 188 -9.97 -0.34 6.05
CA PRO A 188 -9.41 0.89 5.49
C PRO A 188 -10.41 1.68 4.65
N TYR A 189 -10.48 2.98 4.93
CA TYR A 189 -10.26 4.11 4.02
C TYR A 189 -10.77 4.09 2.58
N ASP A 190 -11.09 5.29 2.12
CA ASP A 190 -11.20 5.58 0.70
C ASP A 190 -9.78 5.56 0.11
N ILE A 191 -9.54 4.60 -0.78
CA ILE A 191 -8.22 4.34 -1.39
C ILE A 191 -8.32 4.48 -2.91
N VAL A 192 -7.33 5.14 -3.49
CA VAL A 192 -7.10 5.10 -4.94
C VAL A 192 -5.68 4.66 -5.22
N THR A 193 -5.55 3.69 -6.13
CA THR A 193 -4.27 3.19 -6.61
C THR A 193 -4.05 3.65 -8.04
N TYR A 194 -2.96 4.36 -8.29
CA TYR A 194 -2.47 4.69 -9.63
C TYR A 194 -1.26 3.84 -9.95
N GLY A 195 -1.03 3.50 -11.21
CA GLY A 195 0.22 2.86 -11.60
C GLY A 195 0.64 3.18 -13.01
N PHE A 196 1.95 3.13 -13.22
CA PHE A 196 2.62 3.51 -14.44
C PHE A 196 3.88 2.66 -14.62
N ASN A 197 4.27 2.46 -15.87
CA ASN A 197 5.52 1.80 -16.20
C ASN A 197 6.54 2.83 -16.71
N THR A 198 7.80 2.51 -16.50
CA THR A 198 8.96 3.32 -16.89
C THR A 198 9.82 2.59 -17.88
#